data_AF-A0A540WZ88-F1
#
_entry.id   AF-A0A540WZ88-F1
#
_cell.length_a   1.000
_cell.length_b   1.000
_cell.length_c   1.000
_cell.angle_alpha   90.00
_cell.angle_beta   90.00
_cell.angle_gamma   90.00
#
_symmetry.space_group_name_H-M   'P 1'
#
loop_
_entity.id
_entity.type
_entity.pdbx_description
1 polymer ?
#
loop_
_entity_poly.entity_id
_entity_poly.type
_entity_poly.pdbx_seq_one_letter_code
_entity_poly.pdbx_strand_id
1 'polypeptide(L)'
;MALKVKLTKSYAGASEDMLATIRGLGLKKFGQERLLKDTPAIRGMAFKVKHLVSLETVSTEAPAPKRRKPRKIALRDRARAYQAKQTKA
;
A
#
# COMPACT_ATOMS: atom_id res chain seq x y z
N MET A 1 -10.31 -13.20 -4.32
CA MET A 1 -10.61 -12.72 -2.94
C MET A 1 -9.46 -11.86 -2.46
N ALA A 2 -9.75 -10.82 -1.68
CA ALA A 2 -8.75 -9.95 -1.08
C ALA A 2 -8.78 -10.07 0.45
N LEU A 3 -7.64 -9.77 1.07
CA LEU A 3 -7.51 -9.63 2.51
C LEU A 3 -7.44 -8.15 2.84
N LYS A 4 -8.39 -7.69 3.65
CA LYS A 4 -8.34 -6.39 4.29
C LYS A 4 -7.54 -6.53 5.57
N VAL A 5 -6.44 -5.78 5.64
CA VAL A 5 -5.46 -5.86 6.71
C VAL A 5 -5.41 -4.50 7.42
N LYS A 6 -5.71 -4.48 8.72
CA LYS A 6 -5.74 -3.26 9.55
C LYS A 6 -4.77 -3.34 10.70
N LEU A 7 -3.93 -2.33 10.89
CA LEU A 7 -3.10 -2.24 12.09
C LEU A 7 -3.95 -1.77 13.29
N THR A 8 -4.23 -2.68 14.23
CA THR A 8 -5.11 -2.41 15.40
C THR A 8 -4.35 -2.13 16.68
N LYS A 9 -3.08 -2.55 16.77
CA LYS A 9 -2.20 -2.23 17.90
C LYS A 9 -0.91 -1.56 17.43
N SER A 10 -0.31 -0.78 18.31
CA SER A 10 1.01 -0.20 18.06
C SER A 10 2.06 -1.31 17.96
N TYR A 11 3.00 -1.15 17.03
CA TYR A 11 4.13 -2.07 16.86
C TYR A 11 5.39 -1.58 17.60
N ALA A 12 5.31 -0.51 18.39
CA ALA A 12 6.42 -0.05 19.21
C ALA A 12 6.84 -1.15 20.20
N GLY A 13 8.11 -1.53 20.20
CA GLY A 13 8.63 -2.66 20.98
C GLY A 13 8.52 -4.03 20.31
N ALA A 14 7.99 -4.12 19.09
CA ALA A 14 8.05 -5.35 18.31
C ALA A 14 9.47 -5.62 17.79
N SER A 15 9.85 -6.90 17.69
CA SER A 15 11.10 -7.34 17.07
C SER A 15 11.27 -6.76 15.65
N GLU A 16 12.52 -6.56 15.22
CA GLU A 16 12.85 -6.02 13.90
C GLU A 16 12.20 -6.81 12.75
N ASP A 17 12.14 -8.13 12.89
CA ASP A 17 11.42 -9.05 12.02
C ASP A 17 9.94 -8.71 11.81
N MET A 18 9.23 -8.43 12.91
CA MET A 18 7.82 -8.04 12.87
C MET A 18 7.67 -6.65 12.24
N LEU A 19 8.58 -5.72 12.55
CA LEU A 19 8.61 -4.40 11.92
C LEU A 19 8.81 -4.50 10.41
N ALA A 20 9.73 -5.35 9.95
CA ALA A 20 9.95 -5.62 8.53
C ALA A 20 8.70 -6.21 7.88
N THR A 21 8.02 -7.14 8.56
CA THR A 21 6.77 -7.74 8.09
C THR A 21 5.66 -6.70 7.93
N ILE A 22 5.45 -5.84 8.93
CA ILE A 22 4.45 -4.76 8.91
C ILE A 22 4.74 -3.75 7.78
N ARG A 23 6.01 -3.37 7.62
CA ARG A 23 6.46 -2.50 6.52
C ARG A 23 6.24 -3.17 5.16
N GLY A 24 6.50 -4.47 5.05
CA GLY A 24 6.26 -5.28 3.84
C GLY A 24 4.79 -5.35 3.45
N LEU A 25 3.89 -5.47 4.43
CA LEU A 25 2.44 -5.36 4.22
C LEU A 25 1.99 -3.93 3.85
N GLY A 26 2.86 -2.93 4.03
CA GLY A 26 2.63 -1.54 3.68
C GLY A 26 1.83 -0.76 4.73
N LEU A 27 1.79 -1.26 5.96
CA LEU A 27 1.18 -0.60 7.11
C LEU A 27 2.24 0.28 7.77
N LYS A 28 2.01 1.59 7.87
CA LYS A 28 2.96 2.55 8.44
C LYS A 28 2.38 3.31 9.64
N LYS A 29 1.06 3.49 9.69
CA LYS A 29 0.38 4.27 10.72
C LYS A 29 -0.64 3.40 11.45
N PHE A 30 -0.89 3.74 12.72
CA PHE A 30 -1.97 3.15 13.51
C PHE A 30 -3.33 3.33 12.81
N GLY A 31 -4.16 2.30 12.83
CA GLY A 31 -5.47 2.30 12.18
C GLY A 31 -5.44 2.28 10.65
N GLN A 32 -4.25 2.24 10.02
CA GLN A 32 -4.14 2.15 8.58
C GLN A 32 -4.64 0.80 8.08
N GLU A 33 -5.40 0.85 7.00
CA GLU A 33 -5.99 -0.32 6.34
C GLU A 33 -5.43 -0.47 4.93
N ARG A 34 -5.24 -1.71 4.48
CA ARG A 34 -4.94 -2.02 3.09
C ARG A 34 -5.67 -3.26 2.60
N LEU A 35 -6.11 -3.21 1.34
CA LEU A 35 -6.59 -4.36 0.61
C LEU A 35 -5.40 -5.00 -0.12
N LEU A 36 -5.18 -6.28 0.17
CA LEU A 36 -4.10 -7.08 -0.38
C LEU A 36 -4.68 -8.30 -1.09
N LYS A 37 -3.98 -8.81 -2.11
CA LYS A 37 -4.39 -10.06 -2.77
C LYS A 37 -4.27 -11.22 -1.78
N ASP A 38 -5.28 -12.09 -1.74
CA ASP A 38 -5.22 -13.27 -0.91
C ASP A 38 -4.21 -14.28 -1.49
N THR A 39 -3.05 -14.40 -0.83
CA THR A 39 -1.98 -15.32 -1.22
C THR A 39 -1.42 -15.98 0.03
N PRO A 40 -0.91 -17.23 -0.06
CA PRO A 40 -0.35 -17.93 1.10
C PRO A 40 0.81 -17.17 1.76
N ALA A 41 1.62 -16.47 0.96
CA ALA A 41 2.69 -15.61 1.48
C ALA A 41 2.14 -14.47 2.37
N ILE A 42 1.08 -13.78 1.93
CA ILE A 42 0.46 -12.70 2.71
C ILE A 42 -0.23 -13.24 3.96
N ARG A 43 -0.88 -14.40 3.85
CA ARG A 43 -1.45 -15.09 5.03
C ARG A 43 -0.37 -15.45 6.06
N GLY A 44 0.78 -15.99 5.63
CA GLY A 44 1.90 -16.32 6.51
C GLY A 44 2.49 -15.09 7.21
N MET A 45 2.71 -14.01 6.46
CA MET A 45 3.13 -12.72 7.02
C MET A 45 2.14 -12.21 8.06
N ALA A 46 0.85 -12.24 7.75
CA ALA A 46 -0.19 -11.77 8.66
C ALA A 46 -0.34 -12.66 9.90
N PHE A 47 -0.10 -13.98 9.78
CA PHE A 47 -0.06 -14.92 10.90
C PHE A 47 1.06 -14.59 11.90
N LYS A 48 2.25 -14.23 11.40
CA LYS A 48 3.40 -13.81 12.25
C LYS A 48 3.03 -12.60 13.12
N VAL A 49 2.23 -11.67 12.59
CA VAL A 49 1.83 -10.43 13.30
C VAL A 49 0.35 -10.41 13.71
N LYS A 50 -0.28 -11.58 13.88
CA LYS A 50 -1.73 -11.73 14.15
C LYS A 50 -2.27 -10.94 15.34
N HIS A 51 -1.41 -10.63 16.32
CA HIS A 51 -1.78 -9.91 17.54
C HIS A 51 -1.75 -8.38 17.36
N LEU A 52 -1.14 -7.88 16.28
CA LEU A 52 -1.04 -6.44 15.97
C LEU A 52 -2.04 -6.00 14.91
N VAL A 53 -2.64 -6.96 14.19
CA VAL A 53 -3.35 -6.73 12.94
C VAL A 53 -4.70 -7.44 12.95
N SER A 54 -5.73 -6.78 12.45
CA SER A 54 -7.01 -7.43 12.12
C SER A 54 -7.04 -7.83 10.64
N LEU A 55 -7.55 -9.02 10.37
CA LEU A 55 -7.70 -9.60 9.03
C LEU A 55 -9.19 -9.84 8.75
N GLU A 56 -9.67 -9.27 7.65
CA GLU A 56 -11.02 -9.49 7.14
C GLU A 56 -10.93 -9.99 5.69
N THR A 57 -11.61 -11.08 5.36
CA THR A 57 -11.72 -11.58 3.98
C THR A 57 -12.79 -10.80 3.24
N VAL A 58 -12.41 -10.13 2.14
CA VAL A 58 -13.33 -9.31 1.34
C VAL A 58 -13.37 -9.85 -0.10
N SER A 59 -14.57 -9.86 -0.71
CA SER A 59 -14.75 -10.32 -2.10
C SER A 59 -14.25 -9.30 -3.14
N THR A 60 -13.96 -8.07 -2.74
CA THR A 60 -13.50 -7.01 -3.65
C THR A 60 -12.08 -7.27 -4.14
N GLU A 61 -11.81 -7.01 -5.42
CA GLU A 61 -10.49 -7.21 -6.00
C GLU A 61 -9.55 -6.07 -5.61
N ALA A 62 -8.33 -6.40 -5.16
CA ALA A 62 -7.38 -5.39 -4.70
C ALA A 62 -6.90 -4.52 -5.89
N PRO A 63 -7.02 -3.19 -5.84
CA PRO A 63 -6.61 -2.34 -6.95
C PRO A 63 -5.11 -2.44 -7.18
N ALA A 64 -4.70 -2.64 -8.44
CA ALA A 64 -3.29 -2.68 -8.81
C ALA A 64 -2.59 -1.38 -8.39
N PRO A 65 -1.39 -1.44 -7.77
CA PRO A 65 -0.69 -0.23 -7.34
C PRO A 65 -0.34 0.63 -8.56
N LYS A 66 -0.89 1.85 -8.62
CA LYS A 66 -0.56 2.82 -9.68
C LYS A 66 0.89 3.28 -9.51
N ARG A 67 1.78 2.87 -10.44
CA ARG A 67 3.14 3.42 -10.51
C ARG A 67 3.07 4.92 -10.77
N ARG A 68 3.65 5.72 -9.86
CA ARG A 68 3.79 7.17 -10.07
C ARG A 68 4.97 7.43 -10.99
N LYS A 69 4.79 8.29 -12.00
CA LYS A 69 5.90 8.75 -12.85
C LYS A 69 6.93 9.52 -11.99
N PRO A 70 8.23 9.42 -12.30
CA PRO A 70 9.24 10.24 -11.64
C PRO A 70 8.98 11.73 -11.92
N ARG A 71 9.29 12.59 -10.95
CA ARG A 71 8.99 14.03 -10.98
C ARG A 71 9.47 14.73 -12.24
N LYS A 72 10.70 14.44 -12.70
CA LYS A 72 11.28 15.04 -13.92
C LYS A 72 10.42 14.79 -15.16
N ILE A 73 9.86 13.59 -15.31
CA ILE A 73 8.99 13.24 -16.44
C ILE A 73 7.64 13.94 -16.32
N ALA A 74 7.04 13.91 -15.13
CA ALA A 74 5.76 14.59 -14.90
C ALA A 74 5.83 16.12 -15.14
N LEU A 75 6.96 16.75 -14.78
CA LEU A 75 7.22 18.17 -15.03
C LEU A 75 7.36 18.46 -16.53
N ARG A 76 8.13 17.64 -17.27
CA ARG A 76 8.27 17.75 -18.72
C ARG A 76 6.94 17.58 -19.44
N ASP A 77 6.17 16.55 -19.08
CA ASP A 77 4.85 16.27 -19.64
C ASP A 77 3.89 17.45 -19.42
N ARG A 78 3.90 18.05 -18.21
CA ARG A 78 3.11 19.25 -17.90
C ARG A 78 3.55 20.48 -18.69
N ALA A 79 4.85 20.72 -18.80
CA ALA A 79 5.38 21.84 -19.58
C ALA A 79 4.98 21.71 -21.06
N ARG A 80 5.13 20.51 -21.64
CA ARG A 80 4.72 20.22 -23.02
C ARG A 80 3.21 20.41 -23.22
N ALA A 81 2.39 20.00 -22.24
CA ALA A 81 0.94 20.21 -22.28
C ALA A 81 0.54 21.69 -22.17
N TYR A 82 1.24 22.50 -21.37
CA TYR A 82 1.02 23.94 -21.27
C TYR A 82 1.33 24.65 -22.59
N GLN A 83 2.47 24.33 -23.20
CA GLN A 83 2.87 24.88 -24.50
C GLN A 83 1.86 24.51 -25.59
N ALA A 84 1.44 23.24 -25.65
CA ALA A 84 0.42 22.79 -26.61
C ALA A 84 -0.94 23.49 -26.42
N LYS A 85 -1.28 23.90 -25.19
CA LYS A 85 -2.51 24.66 -24.90
C LYS A 85 -2.40 26.12 -25.36
N GLN A 86 -1.22 26.74 -25.23
CA GLN A 86 -0.96 28.10 -25.71
C GLN A 86 -0.95 28.19 -27.24
N THR A 87 -0.39 27.20 -27.94
CA THR A 87 -0.30 27.20 -29.41
C THR A 87 -1.62 26.85 -30.12
N LYS A 88 -2.62 26.37 -29.40
CA LYS A 88 -3.95 26.00 -29.94
C LYS A 88 -5.03 27.06 -29.71
N ALA A 89 -4.69 28.13 -28.98
CA ALA A 89 -5.49 29.33 -28.79
C ALA A 89 -5.01 30.40 -29.78
#